data_AF-A0A7Y2APN8-F1
#
_entry.id   AF-A0A7Y2APN8-F1
#
_cell.length_a   1.000
_cell.length_b   1.000
_cell.length_c   1.000
_cell.angle_alpha   90.00
_cell.angle_beta   90.00
_cell.angle_gamma   90.00
#
_symmetry.space_group_name_H-M   'P 1'
#
loop_
_entity.id
_entity.type
_entity.pdbx_description
1 polymer ?
#
loop_
_entity_poly.entity_id
_entity_poly.type
_entity_poly.pdbx_seq_one_letter_code
_entity_poly.pdbx_strand_id
1 'polypeptide(L)'
;MTQTPPTSSNDDDQSSTRTFAQVSTDPVAPVGPAPSPYETIYKAPQRFDLATVFVVTFAYAALFGAMQAFGAPVIVQASIIGVLTIVAIVQMLVPERYARWAAIATGCAIYFAAMLANQSPASLPIAWLTPGVAFAILFFGAILGYCAGVVVAGVFLVADVVRRFTRWLMQNVSRTKPADHG
;
A
#
# COMPACT_ATOMS: atom_id res chain seq x y z
N MET A 1 -22.78 37.22 -14.93
CA MET A 1 -22.13 37.14 -16.25
C MET A 1 -20.65 37.35 -16.01
N THR A 2 -19.88 36.26 -15.95
CA THR A 2 -18.46 36.30 -15.58
C THR A 2 -17.72 35.53 -16.66
N GLN A 3 -17.00 36.26 -17.52
CA GLN A 3 -16.18 35.70 -18.61
C GLN A 3 -15.00 34.93 -18.00
N THR A 4 -14.83 33.67 -18.39
CA THR A 4 -13.60 32.91 -18.17
C THR A 4 -12.65 33.06 -19.36
N PRO A 5 -11.33 33.10 -19.15
CA PRO A 5 -10.36 33.31 -20.23
C PRO A 5 -10.01 32.00 -20.97
N PRO A 6 -9.59 32.09 -22.24
CA PRO A 6 -9.15 30.96 -23.05
C PRO A 6 -7.72 30.53 -22.70
N THR A 7 -7.53 29.29 -22.22
CA THR A 7 -6.21 28.67 -22.11
C THR A 7 -5.85 27.95 -23.41
N SER A 8 -5.04 28.69 -24.18
CA SER A 8 -4.00 28.29 -25.13
C SER A 8 -3.66 26.80 -25.18
N SER A 9 -3.81 26.28 -26.40
CA SER A 9 -2.94 25.29 -27.03
C SER A 9 -1.52 25.85 -27.19
N ASN A 10 -0.53 25.03 -26.90
CA ASN A 10 0.84 25.01 -27.46
C ASN A 10 1.38 23.60 -27.11
N ASP A 11 1.56 22.70 -28.07
CA ASP A 11 2.69 22.63 -29.01
C ASP A 11 4.04 22.62 -28.29
N ASP A 12 4.66 21.43 -28.31
CA ASP A 12 6.09 21.11 -28.20
C ASP A 12 6.16 19.57 -28.35
N ASP A 13 6.05 19.00 -29.54
CA ASP A 13 7.13 18.82 -30.52
C ASP A 13 8.56 18.99 -29.95
N GLN A 14 9.42 18.00 -30.23
CA GLN A 14 10.84 17.85 -29.85
C GLN A 14 11.16 16.91 -28.68
N SER A 15 11.38 15.63 -29.00
CA SER A 15 12.71 15.03 -28.78
C SER A 15 12.84 13.71 -29.52
N SER A 16 12.68 13.79 -30.84
CA SER A 16 13.19 12.82 -31.80
C SER A 16 14.72 12.88 -31.81
N THR A 17 15.37 12.44 -30.75
CA THR A 17 16.82 12.22 -30.75
C THR A 17 17.05 10.85 -31.36
N ARG A 18 17.22 10.87 -32.69
CA ARG A 18 17.78 9.76 -33.47
C ARG A 18 19.14 9.39 -32.89
N THR A 19 19.16 8.37 -32.03
CA THR A 19 20.39 7.65 -31.70
C THR A 19 20.83 6.91 -32.96
N PHE A 20 21.76 7.52 -33.69
CA PHE A 20 22.48 6.87 -34.76
C PHE A 20 23.17 5.62 -34.20
N ALA A 21 22.76 4.46 -34.69
CA ALA A 21 23.44 3.21 -34.45
C ALA A 21 24.87 3.30 -35.02
N GLN A 22 25.86 3.40 -34.15
CA GLN A 22 27.23 3.02 -34.50
C GLN A 22 27.22 1.55 -34.86
N VAL A 23 27.41 1.27 -36.15
CA VAL A 23 27.70 -0.09 -36.64
C VAL A 23 29.13 -0.41 -36.24
N SER A 24 29.31 -1.08 -35.10
CA SER A 24 30.62 -1.61 -34.67
C SER A 24 30.99 -2.79 -35.57
N THR A 25 32.04 -2.64 -36.37
CA THR A 25 32.59 -3.68 -37.26
C THR A 25 33.64 -4.53 -36.55
N ASP A 26 33.40 -4.86 -35.28
CA ASP A 26 34.34 -5.70 -34.54
C ASP A 26 34.27 -7.16 -35.03
N PRO A 27 35.42 -7.83 -35.20
CA PRO A 27 35.48 -9.20 -35.67
C PRO A 27 34.72 -10.13 -34.71
N VAL A 28 33.70 -10.81 -35.26
CA VAL A 28 32.82 -11.73 -34.54
C VAL A 28 33.67 -12.87 -33.95
N ALA A 29 33.82 -12.86 -32.63
CA ALA A 29 34.44 -13.94 -31.88
C ALA A 29 33.69 -15.26 -32.13
N PRO A 30 34.38 -16.42 -32.09
CA PRO A 30 33.77 -17.72 -32.35
C PRO A 30 32.54 -17.93 -31.46
N VAL A 31 31.42 -18.23 -32.11
CA VAL A 31 30.11 -18.49 -31.52
C VAL A 31 30.25 -19.66 -30.53
N GLY A 32 30.33 -19.33 -29.25
CA GLY A 32 30.20 -20.30 -28.18
C GLY A 32 28.86 -21.04 -28.27
N PRO A 33 28.74 -22.23 -27.66
CA PRO A 33 27.50 -23.01 -27.70
C PRO A 33 26.31 -22.15 -27.28
N ALA A 34 25.26 -22.16 -28.11
CA ALA A 34 24.08 -21.33 -27.94
C ALA A 34 23.56 -21.43 -26.50
N PRO A 35 23.33 -20.29 -25.79
CA PRO A 35 22.78 -20.32 -24.45
C PRO A 35 21.45 -21.07 -24.47
N SER A 36 21.31 -22.08 -23.62
CA SER A 36 20.10 -22.91 -23.60
C SER A 36 18.88 -22.03 -23.24
N PRO A 37 17.77 -22.09 -24.00
CA PRO A 37 16.62 -21.20 -23.82
C PRO A 37 15.80 -21.45 -22.53
N TYR A 38 16.31 -22.26 -21.59
CA TYR A 38 15.57 -22.72 -20.42
C TYR A 38 16.11 -22.20 -19.08
N GLU A 39 17.15 -21.35 -19.09
CA GLU A 39 17.78 -20.87 -17.86
C GLU A 39 17.37 -19.45 -17.46
N THR A 40 16.20 -18.98 -17.92
CA THR A 40 15.43 -18.00 -17.13
C THR A 40 14.71 -18.75 -16.02
N ILE A 41 15.51 -19.28 -15.10
CA ILE A 41 15.07 -19.78 -13.79
C ILE A 41 14.19 -18.69 -13.21
N TYR A 42 12.94 -19.05 -13.00
CA TYR A 42 11.92 -18.26 -12.34
C TYR A 42 12.50 -17.76 -11.00
N LYS A 43 13.06 -16.55 -10.98
CA LYS A 43 13.35 -15.82 -9.75
C LYS A 43 11.99 -15.45 -9.18
N ALA A 44 11.40 -16.39 -8.43
CA ALA A 44 10.23 -16.11 -7.62
C ALA A 44 10.53 -14.81 -6.86
N PRO A 45 9.73 -13.75 -7.04
CA PRO A 45 9.99 -12.47 -6.38
C PRO A 45 9.96 -12.72 -4.87
N GLN A 46 11.15 -12.87 -4.29
CA GLN A 46 11.38 -13.10 -2.86
C GLN A 46 11.10 -11.78 -2.13
N ARG A 47 9.81 -11.43 -2.07
CA ARG A 47 9.30 -10.21 -1.43
C ARG A 47 8.40 -10.53 -0.24
N PHE A 48 8.49 -11.75 0.30
CA PHE A 48 8.07 -11.98 1.68
C PHE A 48 9.19 -11.43 2.58
N ASP A 49 9.28 -10.10 2.63
CA ASP A 49 10.30 -9.40 3.38
C ASP A 49 9.99 -9.61 4.87
N LEU A 50 10.77 -10.45 5.53
CA LEU A 50 10.63 -10.79 6.95
C LEU A 50 10.62 -9.52 7.82
N ALA A 51 11.28 -8.44 7.37
CA ALA A 51 11.21 -7.13 7.98
C ALA A 51 9.77 -6.57 8.05
N THR A 52 8.97 -6.72 6.99
CA THR A 52 7.58 -6.26 6.97
C THR A 52 6.74 -6.99 8.00
N VAL A 53 6.93 -8.31 8.15
CA VAL A 53 6.22 -9.10 9.16
C VAL A 53 6.58 -8.61 10.56
N PHE A 54 7.87 -8.39 10.86
CA PHE A 54 8.30 -7.85 12.15
C PHE A 54 7.70 -6.46 12.44
N VAL A 55 7.69 -5.55 11.47
CA VAL A 55 7.12 -4.21 11.64
C VAL A 55 5.61 -4.27 11.87
N VAL A 56 4.90 -5.11 11.12
CA VAL A 56 3.46 -5.32 11.27
C VAL A 56 3.14 -5.93 12.65
N THR A 57 3.87 -6.97 13.07
CA THR A 57 3.70 -7.57 14.41
C THR A 57 3.99 -6.56 15.52
N PHE A 58 5.05 -5.76 15.39
CA PHE A 58 5.37 -4.71 16.35
C PHE A 58 4.27 -3.66 16.42
N ALA A 59 3.76 -3.20 15.27
CA ALA A 59 2.67 -2.23 15.22
C ALA A 59 1.39 -2.79 15.89
N TYR A 60 1.05 -4.05 15.64
CA TYR A 60 -0.08 -4.71 16.31
C TYR A 60 0.14 -4.86 17.82
N ALA A 61 1.34 -5.24 18.26
CA ALA A 61 1.68 -5.34 19.67
C ALA A 61 1.61 -3.98 20.38
N ALA A 62 2.13 -2.92 19.75
CA ALA A 62 2.08 -1.56 20.26
C ALA A 62 0.63 -1.05 20.33
N LEU A 63 -0.17 -1.29 19.29
CA LEU A 63 -1.60 -0.93 19.28
C LEU A 63 -2.36 -1.67 20.39
N PHE A 64 -2.12 -2.98 20.53
CA PHE A 64 -2.74 -3.79 21.58
C PHE A 64 -2.34 -3.30 22.98
N GLY A 65 -1.05 -3.05 23.20
CA GLY A 65 -0.54 -2.50 24.45
C GLY A 65 -1.15 -1.13 24.78
N ALA A 66 -1.28 -0.25 23.78
CA ALA A 66 -1.94 1.05 23.95
C ALA A 66 -3.42 0.89 24.35
N MET A 67 -4.17 0.03 23.66
CA MET A 67 -5.58 -0.22 24.00
C MET A 67 -5.74 -0.83 25.40
N GLN A 68 -4.82 -1.71 25.80
CA GLN A 68 -4.81 -2.30 27.15
C GLN A 68 -4.48 -1.26 28.22
N ALA A 69 -3.56 -0.33 27.95
CA ALA A 69 -3.26 0.79 28.84
C ALA A 69 -4.45 1.73 29.06
N PHE A 70 -5.33 1.88 28.06
CA PHE A 70 -6.58 2.63 28.18
C PHE A 70 -7.75 1.83 28.76
N GLY A 71 -7.54 0.56 29.13
CA GLY A 71 -8.60 -0.30 29.69
C GLY A 71 -9.71 -0.65 28.70
N ALA A 72 -9.42 -0.66 27.39
CA ALA A 72 -10.42 -1.00 26.39
C ALA A 72 -10.89 -2.46 26.55
N PRO A 73 -12.20 -2.75 26.46
CA PRO A 73 -12.71 -4.12 26.56
C PRO A 73 -12.25 -4.97 25.37
N VAL A 74 -12.06 -6.27 25.59
CA VAL A 74 -11.50 -7.22 24.59
C VAL A 74 -12.28 -7.22 23.27
N ILE A 75 -13.61 -7.07 23.34
CA ILE A 75 -14.47 -7.00 22.14
C ILE A 75 -14.12 -5.78 21.28
N VAL A 76 -13.89 -4.61 21.90
CA VAL A 76 -13.50 -3.40 21.17
C VAL A 76 -12.12 -3.58 20.56
N GLN A 77 -11.17 -4.15 21.29
CA GLN A 77 -9.83 -4.43 20.77
C GLN A 77 -9.87 -5.35 19.54
N ALA A 78 -10.59 -6.46 19.63
CA ALA A 78 -10.76 -7.40 18.53
C ALA A 78 -11.43 -6.75 17.31
N SER A 79 -12.44 -5.89 17.54
CA SER A 79 -13.12 -5.18 16.46
C SER A 79 -12.18 -4.22 15.72
N ILE A 80 -11.39 -3.41 16.44
CA ILE A 80 -10.44 -2.46 15.85
C ILE A 80 -9.37 -3.19 15.03
N ILE A 81 -8.80 -4.26 15.59
CA ILE A 81 -7.78 -5.07 14.91
C ILE A 81 -8.37 -5.71 13.64
N GLY A 82 -9.58 -6.26 13.73
CA GLY A 82 -10.28 -6.84 12.58
C GLY A 82 -10.50 -5.82 11.46
N VAL A 83 -10.97 -4.61 11.80
CA VAL A 83 -11.16 -3.52 10.84
C VAL A 83 -9.84 -3.15 10.17
N LEU A 84 -8.77 -2.93 10.94
CA LEU A 84 -7.46 -2.57 10.39
C LEU A 84 -6.92 -3.67 9.47
N THR A 85 -7.11 -4.94 9.84
CA THR A 85 -6.68 -6.09 9.03
C THR A 85 -7.42 -6.12 7.70
N ILE A 86 -8.74 -5.95 7.71
CA ILE A 86 -9.56 -5.92 6.48
C ILE A 86 -9.12 -4.75 5.60
N VAL A 87 -8.96 -3.55 6.16
CA VAL A 87 -8.52 -2.36 5.40
C VAL A 87 -7.14 -2.59 4.78
N ALA A 88 -6.19 -3.19 5.52
CA ALA A 88 -4.86 -3.50 5.00
C ALA A 88 -4.90 -4.52 3.85
N ILE A 89 -5.72 -5.57 3.97
CA ILE A 89 -5.91 -6.56 2.90
C ILE A 89 -6.50 -5.90 1.65
N VAL A 90 -7.52 -5.06 1.82
CA VAL A 90 -8.15 -4.34 0.69
C VAL A 90 -7.15 -3.40 0.02
N GLN A 91 -6.37 -2.63 0.78
CA GLN A 91 -5.34 -1.75 0.22
C GLN A 91 -4.22 -2.52 -0.49
N MET A 92 -3.90 -3.74 -0.05
CA MET A 92 -2.93 -4.61 -0.70
C MET A 92 -3.43 -5.16 -2.04
N LEU A 93 -4.73 -5.42 -2.15
CA LEU A 93 -5.36 -5.94 -3.37
C LEU A 93 -5.63 -4.86 -4.42
N VAL A 94 -5.86 -3.63 -3.99
CA VAL A 94 -6.22 -2.52 -4.86
C VAL A 94 -4.95 -1.80 -5.37
N PRO A 95 -4.87 -1.42 -6.66
CA PRO A 95 -3.73 -0.68 -7.18
C PRO A 95 -3.51 0.64 -6.43
N GLU A 96 -2.24 1.02 -6.26
CA GLU A 96 -1.78 2.13 -5.41
C GLU A 96 -2.51 3.46 -5.70
N ARG A 97 -2.88 3.70 -6.96
CA ARG A 97 -3.67 4.88 -7.39
C ARG A 97 -5.00 5.04 -6.64
N TYR A 98 -5.63 3.94 -6.20
CA TYR A 98 -6.95 3.95 -5.57
C TYR A 98 -6.92 3.53 -4.09
N ALA A 99 -5.75 3.35 -3.48
CA ALA A 99 -5.63 2.87 -2.10
C ALA A 99 -6.39 3.74 -1.06
N ARG A 100 -6.46 5.05 -1.30
CA ARG A 100 -7.21 5.99 -0.44
C ARG A 100 -8.71 5.82 -0.54
N TRP A 101 -9.22 5.72 -1.78
CA TRP A 101 -10.64 5.49 -2.03
C TRP A 101 -11.09 4.11 -1.53
N ALA A 102 -10.21 3.12 -1.66
CA ALA A 102 -10.46 1.77 -1.16
C ALA A 102 -10.70 1.76 0.36
N ALA A 103 -9.84 2.42 1.15
CA ALA A 103 -10.00 2.48 2.60
C ALA A 103 -11.31 3.18 3.03
N ILE A 104 -11.69 4.26 2.34
CA ILE A 104 -12.95 4.97 2.59
C ILE A 104 -14.14 4.05 2.29
N ALA A 105 -14.14 3.39 1.13
CA ALA A 105 -15.20 2.46 0.74
C ALA A 105 -15.31 1.27 1.70
N THR A 106 -14.16 0.72 2.14
CA THR A 106 -14.11 -0.34 3.15
C THR A 106 -14.66 0.13 4.49
N GLY A 107 -14.32 1.33 4.95
CA GLY A 107 -14.87 1.91 6.18
C GLY A 107 -16.39 2.07 6.12
N CYS A 108 -16.92 2.57 5.01
CA CYS A 108 -18.37 2.64 4.78
C CYS A 108 -19.03 1.25 4.80
N ALA A 109 -18.43 0.26 4.13
CA ALA A 109 -18.95 -1.11 4.08
C ALA A 109 -18.95 -1.79 5.46
N ILE A 110 -17.87 -1.64 6.23
CA ILE A 110 -17.76 -2.17 7.59
C ILE A 110 -18.78 -1.50 8.50
N TYR A 111 -18.91 -0.17 8.45
CA TYR A 111 -19.88 0.56 9.25
C TYR A 111 -21.32 0.13 8.91
N PHE A 112 -21.62 -0.03 7.63
CA PHE A 112 -22.91 -0.54 7.16
C PHE A 112 -23.19 -1.95 7.67
N ALA A 113 -22.20 -2.85 7.57
CA ALA A 113 -22.32 -4.23 8.07
C ALA A 113 -22.50 -4.27 9.60
N ALA A 114 -21.77 -3.44 10.35
CA ALA A 114 -21.93 -3.31 11.79
C ALA A 114 -23.32 -2.78 12.16
N MET A 115 -23.84 -1.80 11.39
CA MET A 115 -25.19 -1.30 11.59
C MET A 115 -26.23 -2.40 11.33
N LEU A 116 -26.08 -3.18 10.25
CA LEU A 116 -26.96 -4.32 9.94
C LEU A 116 -26.90 -5.41 11.03
N ALA A 117 -25.72 -5.72 11.55
CA ALA A 117 -25.53 -6.75 12.56
C ALA A 117 -26.21 -6.41 13.91
N ASN A 118 -26.39 -5.13 14.22
CA ASN A 118 -27.05 -4.67 15.44
C ASN A 118 -28.58 -4.60 15.32
N GLN A 119 -29.15 -5.00 14.17
CA GLN A 119 -30.56 -4.80 13.89
C GLN A 119 -31.35 -6.09 14.11
N SER A 120 -32.49 -5.95 14.76
CA SER A 120 -33.38 -7.08 14.98
C SER A 120 -34.12 -7.43 13.67
N PRO A 121 -34.37 -8.71 13.37
CA PRO A 121 -35.07 -9.11 12.14
C PRO A 121 -36.48 -8.50 12.00
N ALA A 122 -37.08 -8.12 13.13
CA ALA A 122 -38.41 -7.53 13.20
C ALA A 122 -38.44 -6.02 12.90
N SER A 123 -37.29 -5.35 12.83
CA SER A 123 -37.17 -3.89 12.74
C SER A 123 -36.60 -3.38 11.41
N LEU A 124 -36.93 -4.01 10.28
CA LEU A 124 -36.58 -3.50 8.95
C LEU A 124 -37.74 -2.78 8.21
N PRO A 125 -38.45 -1.79 8.80
CA PRO A 125 -39.34 -0.92 8.03
C PRO A 125 -38.51 0.24 7.46
N ILE A 126 -38.70 0.58 6.18
CA ILE A 126 -38.49 1.86 5.43
C ILE A 126 -37.47 2.93 5.90
N ALA A 127 -37.22 3.13 7.20
CA ALA A 127 -36.26 4.05 7.80
C ALA A 127 -34.82 3.92 7.24
N TRP A 128 -34.43 2.75 6.72
CA TRP A 128 -33.13 2.54 6.07
C TRP A 128 -32.92 3.32 4.77
N LEU A 129 -34.02 3.74 4.12
CA LEU A 129 -33.98 4.59 2.92
C LEU A 129 -33.99 6.07 3.26
N THR A 130 -33.97 6.45 4.54
CA THR A 130 -33.89 7.86 4.90
C THR A 130 -32.52 8.41 4.52
N PRO A 131 -32.46 9.58 3.88
CA PRO A 131 -31.19 10.21 3.50
C PRO A 131 -30.30 10.48 4.73
N GLY A 132 -30.87 10.61 5.93
CA GLY A 132 -30.12 10.74 7.17
C GLY A 132 -29.29 9.50 7.54
N VAL A 133 -29.84 8.29 7.35
CA VAL A 133 -29.09 7.03 7.60
C VAL A 133 -27.97 6.87 6.57
N ALA A 134 -28.25 7.14 5.29
CA ALA A 134 -27.23 7.12 4.25
C ALA A 134 -26.11 8.12 4.53
N PHE A 135 -26.45 9.34 4.95
CA PHE A 135 -25.47 10.35 5.35
C PHE A 135 -24.63 9.90 6.53
N ALA A 136 -25.24 9.33 7.58
CA ALA A 136 -24.50 8.83 8.74
C ALA A 136 -23.52 7.71 8.36
N ILE A 137 -23.94 6.76 7.52
CA ILE A 137 -23.08 5.67 7.03
C ILE A 137 -21.90 6.23 6.25
N LEU A 138 -22.16 7.14 5.30
CA LEU A 138 -21.10 7.73 4.49
C LEU A 138 -20.16 8.60 5.33
N PHE A 139 -20.68 9.41 6.25
CA PHE A 139 -19.87 10.33 7.04
C PHE A 139 -19.02 9.60 8.07
N PHE A 140 -19.64 8.80 8.95
CA PHE A 140 -18.90 8.07 9.99
C PHE A 140 -18.05 6.94 9.40
N GLY A 141 -18.58 6.22 8.41
CA GLY A 141 -17.85 5.18 7.70
C GLY A 141 -16.63 5.72 6.96
N ALA A 142 -16.74 6.88 6.30
CA ALA A 142 -15.60 7.50 5.61
C ALA A 142 -14.54 7.99 6.60
N ILE A 143 -14.93 8.62 7.71
CA ILE A 143 -13.98 9.07 8.75
C ILE A 143 -13.22 7.87 9.32
N LEU A 144 -13.94 6.81 9.67
CA LEU A 144 -13.35 5.60 10.23
C LEU A 144 -12.42 4.90 9.23
N GLY A 145 -12.84 4.77 7.97
CA GLY A 145 -12.03 4.23 6.88
C GLY A 145 -10.79 5.06 6.59
N TYR A 146 -10.90 6.39 6.63
CA TYR A 146 -9.78 7.30 6.44
C TYR A 146 -8.75 7.18 7.57
N CYS A 147 -9.20 7.23 8.84
CA CYS A 147 -8.32 7.06 9.99
C CYS A 147 -7.59 5.70 9.95
N ALA A 148 -8.32 4.61 9.69
CA ALA A 148 -7.74 3.29 9.51
C ALA A 148 -6.70 3.27 8.38
N GLY A 149 -7.04 3.85 7.22
CA GLY A 149 -6.16 3.94 6.07
C GLY A 149 -4.88 4.73 6.34
N VAL A 150 -4.95 5.83 7.09
CA VAL A 150 -3.77 6.63 7.49
C VAL A 150 -2.87 5.84 8.43
N VAL A 151 -3.44 5.10 9.39
CA VAL A 151 -2.66 4.25 10.30
C VAL A 151 -1.95 3.14 9.52
N VAL A 152 -2.66 2.43 8.63
CA VAL A 152 -2.08 1.36 7.81
C VAL A 152 -0.98 1.92 6.90
N ALA A 153 -1.23 3.04 6.22
CA ALA A 153 -0.22 3.71 5.39
C ALA A 153 1.01 4.13 6.21
N GLY A 154 0.81 4.60 7.45
CA GLY A 154 1.89 4.91 8.38
C GLY A 154 2.75 3.70 8.72
N VAL A 155 2.13 2.54 8.96
CA VAL A 155 2.86 1.29 9.22
C VAL A 155 3.69 0.87 8.00
N PHE A 156 3.13 0.97 6.80
CA PHE A 156 3.87 0.69 5.55
C PHE A 156 5.03 1.67 5.34
N LEU A 157 4.84 2.96 5.66
CA LEU A 157 5.91 3.95 5.60
C LEU A 157 7.05 3.59 6.55
N VAL A 158 6.75 3.18 7.79
CA VAL A 158 7.76 2.72 8.75
C VAL A 158 8.49 1.49 8.23
N ALA A 159 7.77 0.52 7.66
CA ALA A 159 8.38 -0.66 7.05
C ALA A 159 9.36 -0.28 5.92
N ASP A 160 8.98 0.66 5.07
CA ASP A 160 9.84 1.18 4.01
C ASP A 160 11.09 1.91 4.55
N VAL A 161 10.94 2.68 5.63
CA VAL A 161 12.07 3.35 6.30
C VAL A 161 13.04 2.32 6.88
N VAL A 162 12.54 1.31 7.60
CA VAL A 162 13.36 0.21 8.15
C VAL A 162 14.09 -0.53 7.04
N ARG A 163 13.42 -0.76 5.90
CA ARG A 163 14.00 -1.40 4.73
C ARG A 163 15.07 -0.57 4.03
N ARG A 164 14.93 0.76 4.01
CA ARG A 164 15.97 1.67 3.50
C ARG A 164 17.17 1.69 4.43
N PHE A 165 16.92 1.73 5.74
CA PHE A 165 17.96 1.74 6.77
C PHE A 165 18.80 0.46 6.76
N THR A 166 18.17 -0.71 6.72
CA THR A 166 18.87 -2.01 6.63
C THR A 166 19.74 -2.13 5.39
N ARG A 167 19.24 -1.68 4.23
CA ARG A 167 20.03 -1.64 2.99
C ARG A 167 21.24 -0.70 3.09
N TRP A 168 21.06 0.48 3.69
CA TRP A 168 22.16 1.42 3.93
C TRP A 168 23.23 0.82 4.85
N LEU A 169 22.82 0.15 5.92
CA LEU A 169 23.73 -0.46 6.89
C LEU A 169 24.58 -1.57 6.24
N MET A 170 23.96 -2.44 5.43
CA MET A 170 24.67 -3.48 4.68
C MET A 170 25.70 -2.92 3.68
N GLN A 171 25.40 -1.79 3.05
CA GLN A 171 26.35 -1.13 2.13
C GLN A 171 27.56 -0.57 2.86
N ASN A 172 27.40 -0.02 4.06
CA ASN A 172 28.50 0.53 4.84
C ASN A 172 29.43 -0.56 5.38
N VAL A 173 28.88 -1.68 5.87
CA VAL A 173 29.68 -2.82 6.36
C VAL A 173 30.52 -3.44 5.23
N SER A 174 30.04 -3.41 3.99
CA SER A 174 30.79 -3.91 2.84
C SER A 174 31.99 -3.02 2.47
N ARG A 175 31.94 -1.72 2.79
CA ARG A 175 33.02 -0.77 2.51
C ARG A 175 34.18 -0.87 3.48
N THR A 176 33.99 -1.50 4.64
CA THR A 176 35.02 -1.61 5.69
C THR A 176 35.87 -2.87 5.56
N LYS A 177 35.76 -3.67 4.49
CA LYS A 177 36.77 -4.70 4.22
C LYS A 177 38.03 -4.01 3.69
N PRO A 178 39.12 -3.93 4.48
CA PRO A 178 40.36 -3.36 3.98
C PRO A 178 40.83 -4.18 2.78
N ALA A 179 41.35 -3.49 1.76
CA ALA A 179 42.04 -4.16 0.68
C ALA A 179 43.20 -4.94 1.30
N ASP A 180 43.12 -6.27 1.27
CA ASP A 180 44.24 -7.12 1.64
C ASP A 180 45.41 -6.73 0.74
N HIS A 181 46.36 -5.99 1.31
CA HIS A 181 47.66 -5.72 0.73
C HIS A 181 48.50 -6.99 0.94
N GLY A 182 48.30 -7.97 0.06
CA GLY A 182 49.20 -9.09 -0.16
C GLY A 182 50.20 -8.75 -1.25
#